data_AF-A0A847J7A2-F1
#
_entry.id   AF-A0A847J7A2-F1
#
_cell.length_a   1.000
_cell.length_b   1.000
_cell.length_c   1.000
_cell.angle_alpha   90.00
_cell.angle_beta   90.00
_cell.angle_gamma   90.00
#
_symmetry.space_group_name_H-M   'P 1'
#
loop_
_entity.id
_entity.type
_entity.pdbx_description
1 polymer ?
#
loop_
_entity_poly.entity_id
_entity_poly.type
_entity_poly.pdbx_seq_one_letter_code
_entity_poly.pdbx_strand_id
1 'polypeptide(L)'
;MGHRSTFRRRFERGGRRGVPIRRIESRPIDTRPSLAPRRQRRNEDLPAGERPATIRLAPTAAGGGGRSSTGPRSTSDASNPQRIAKVTKSKVKIAVAGAGYVGLSLSLLLSRAAEVVLLDIDRERLAKIAAGVSPLQDKEIEAVLADPARRPTTTADPAVAYDGADFVVVATPTNYAPDLNYFDTSTVESVIRDVTAWAPEATIVIKSTIPVGFTERMRREHATTNILFSPEFLR
;
A
#
# COMPACT_ATOMS: atom_id res chain seq x y z
N MET A 1 -71.10 -45.60 -15.53
CA MET A 1 -69.66 -45.58 -15.17
C MET A 1 -69.05 -44.35 -15.82
N GLY A 2 -68.56 -43.32 -15.13
CA GLY A 2 -68.33 -43.08 -13.71
C GLY A 2 -67.23 -42.01 -13.60
N HIS A 3 -67.64 -40.79 -13.22
CA HIS A 3 -66.96 -39.75 -12.41
C HIS A 3 -65.49 -39.34 -12.68
N ARG A 4 -65.19 -38.06 -13.00
CA ARG A 4 -65.06 -36.85 -12.11
C ARG A 4 -63.97 -36.94 -11.04
N SER A 5 -62.99 -36.01 -11.08
CA SER A 5 -62.37 -35.32 -9.91
C SER A 5 -61.12 -34.52 -10.37
N THR A 6 -61.19 -33.19 -10.50
CA THR A 6 -60.72 -32.15 -9.53
C THR A 6 -59.21 -32.18 -9.27
N PHE A 7 -58.45 -31.11 -9.55
CA PHE A 7 -58.23 -30.04 -8.55
C PHE A 7 -57.75 -28.71 -9.20
N ARG A 8 -58.57 -27.67 -9.11
CA ARG A 8 -58.18 -26.26 -9.36
C ARG A 8 -57.50 -25.72 -8.09
N ARG A 9 -56.26 -25.23 -8.17
CA ARG A 9 -55.71 -24.35 -7.14
C ARG A 9 -56.01 -22.90 -7.47
N ARG A 10 -56.69 -22.27 -6.52
CA ARG A 10 -56.94 -20.85 -6.34
C ARG A 10 -55.64 -20.22 -5.83
N PHE A 11 -55.12 -19.20 -6.50
CA PHE A 11 -54.21 -18.25 -5.87
C PHE A 11 -54.78 -16.85 -6.07
N GLU A 12 -54.96 -16.19 -4.93
CA GLU A 12 -55.67 -14.94 -4.78
C GLU A 12 -54.81 -13.74 -5.18
N ARG A 13 -55.54 -12.68 -5.52
CA ARG A 13 -55.06 -11.38 -5.96
C ARG A 13 -54.36 -10.66 -4.80
N GLY A 14 -53.09 -10.32 -4.99
CA GLY A 14 -52.39 -9.31 -4.19
C GLY A 14 -51.95 -8.17 -5.11
N GLY A 15 -52.83 -7.18 -5.30
CA GLY A 15 -52.54 -5.99 -6.10
C GLY A 15 -51.49 -5.11 -5.42
N ARG A 16 -50.29 -5.03 -6.00
CA ARG A 16 -49.33 -3.95 -5.72
C ARG A 16 -49.41 -2.94 -6.86
N ARG A 17 -49.87 -1.75 -6.50
CA ARG A 17 -49.99 -0.57 -7.36
C ARG A 17 -48.60 -0.20 -7.91
N GLY A 18 -48.47 -0.25 -9.23
CA GLY A 18 -47.27 0.21 -9.94
C GLY A 18 -47.06 1.71 -9.76
N VAL A 19 -45.83 2.08 -9.43
CA VAL A 19 -45.37 3.47 -9.42
C VAL A 19 -45.13 3.91 -10.87
N PRO A 20 -45.68 5.05 -11.33
CA PRO A 20 -45.48 5.49 -12.70
C PRO A 20 -44.03 5.99 -12.90
N ILE A 21 -43.30 5.36 -13.82
CA ILE A 21 -41.99 5.80 -14.30
C ILE A 21 -42.20 7.11 -15.06
N ARG A 22 -41.70 8.23 -14.51
CA ARG A 22 -41.69 9.52 -15.21
C ARG A 22 -40.59 9.50 -16.28
N ARG A 23 -40.99 9.79 -17.51
CA ARG A 23 -40.13 10.02 -18.67
C ARG A 23 -39.16 11.16 -18.36
N ILE A 24 -37.86 10.87 -18.31
CA ILE A 24 -36.81 11.89 -18.21
C ILE A 24 -36.63 12.47 -19.61
N GLU A 25 -37.06 13.71 -19.81
CA GLU A 25 -36.73 14.46 -21.02
C GLU A 25 -35.27 14.93 -20.92
N SER A 26 -34.47 14.51 -21.91
CA SER A 26 -33.08 14.93 -22.07
C SER A 26 -33.00 16.43 -22.37
N ARG A 27 -32.40 17.20 -21.47
CA ARG A 27 -32.02 18.60 -21.73
C ARG A 27 -30.82 18.63 -22.69
N PRO A 28 -30.77 19.56 -23.65
CA PRO A 28 -29.63 19.70 -24.56
C PRO A 28 -28.36 20.11 -23.80
N ILE A 29 -27.24 19.50 -24.19
CA ILE A 29 -25.90 19.75 -23.68
C ILE A 29 -25.42 21.12 -24.21
N ASP A 30 -25.04 22.01 -23.30
CA ASP A 30 -24.44 23.31 -23.57
C ASP A 30 -23.01 23.13 -24.13
N THR A 31 -22.84 23.32 -25.43
CA THR A 31 -21.54 23.24 -26.10
C THR A 31 -20.76 24.52 -25.89
N ARG A 32 -19.89 24.55 -24.87
CA ARG A 32 -18.87 25.58 -24.72
C ARG A 32 -17.71 25.36 -25.72
N PRO A 33 -17.11 26.44 -26.25
CA PRO A 33 -16.07 26.33 -27.28
C PRO A 33 -14.75 25.76 -26.72
N SER A 34 -14.14 24.91 -27.55
CA SER A 34 -12.83 24.28 -27.41
C SER A 34 -11.71 25.29 -27.11
N LEU A 35 -10.95 25.05 -26.04
CA LEU A 35 -9.71 25.76 -25.72
C LEU A 35 -8.58 25.24 -26.61
N ALA A 36 -8.03 26.10 -27.45
CA ALA A 36 -6.84 25.81 -28.26
C ALA A 36 -5.62 25.44 -27.39
N PRO A 37 -4.74 24.53 -27.84
CA PRO A 37 -3.62 24.06 -27.04
C PRO A 37 -2.58 25.15 -26.80
N ARG A 38 -2.25 25.39 -25.52
CA ARG A 38 -1.14 26.25 -25.10
C ARG A 38 0.19 25.66 -25.58
N ARG A 39 0.91 26.40 -26.42
CA ARG A 39 2.31 26.09 -26.79
C ARG A 39 3.19 26.05 -25.54
N GLN A 40 3.88 24.93 -25.31
CA GLN A 40 5.02 24.86 -24.41
C GLN A 40 6.13 25.79 -24.92
N ARG A 41 6.52 26.78 -24.11
CA ARG A 41 7.73 27.57 -24.37
C ARG A 41 8.94 26.68 -24.08
N ARG A 42 9.86 26.61 -25.05
CA ARG A 42 11.17 25.95 -24.85
C ARG A 42 12.03 26.85 -23.96
N ASN A 43 12.89 26.25 -23.15
CA ASN A 43 13.78 26.94 -22.19
C ASN A 43 14.85 27.85 -22.83
N GLU A 44 14.76 28.15 -24.13
CA GLU A 44 15.74 28.95 -24.87
C GLU A 44 15.33 30.43 -25.03
N ASP A 45 14.12 30.81 -24.57
CA ASP A 45 13.56 32.16 -24.69
C ASP A 45 13.68 33.02 -23.41
N LEU A 46 14.58 32.70 -22.48
CA LEU A 46 14.80 33.53 -21.28
C LEU A 46 15.78 34.68 -21.57
N PRO A 47 15.41 35.95 -21.30
CA PRO A 47 16.32 37.08 -21.46
C PRO A 47 17.54 36.98 -20.52
N ALA A 48 18.69 37.46 -21.00
CA ALA A 48 19.97 37.42 -20.30
C ALA A 48 19.94 38.26 -19.00
N GLY A 49 19.50 37.65 -17.91
CA GLY A 49 19.43 38.30 -16.58
C GLY A 49 19.11 37.34 -15.43
N GLU A 50 18.56 36.16 -15.70
CA GLU A 50 18.17 35.20 -14.64
C GLU A 50 18.86 33.84 -14.83
N ARG A 51 20.17 33.80 -14.55
CA ARG A 51 20.87 32.53 -14.32
C ARG A 51 21.07 32.35 -12.81
N PRO A 52 20.70 31.20 -12.21
CA PRO A 52 20.88 30.99 -10.78
C PRO A 52 22.37 30.92 -10.42
N ALA A 53 22.75 31.62 -9.35
CA ALA A 53 24.12 31.83 -8.90
C ALA A 53 24.83 30.52 -8.53
N THR A 54 26.07 30.40 -8.99
CA THR A 54 27.00 29.31 -8.65
C THR A 54 27.45 29.45 -7.19
N ILE A 55 27.20 28.44 -6.36
CA ILE A 55 27.66 28.38 -4.97
C ILE A 55 29.20 28.24 -4.97
N ARG A 56 29.88 29.23 -4.39
CA ARG A 56 31.34 29.27 -4.24
C ARG A 56 31.71 28.80 -2.83
N LEU A 57 32.44 27.69 -2.73
CA LEU A 57 33.02 27.21 -1.47
C LEU A 57 34.19 28.13 -1.04
N ALA A 58 34.16 28.61 0.21
CA ALA A 58 35.22 29.39 0.82
C ALA A 58 36.29 28.48 1.46
N PRO A 59 37.58 28.88 1.48
CA PRO A 59 38.65 28.07 2.04
C PRO A 59 38.76 28.20 3.56
N THR A 60 39.31 27.15 4.16
CA THR A 60 39.65 26.97 5.57
C THR A 60 40.76 27.92 6.04
N ALA A 61 40.62 28.43 7.27
CA ALA A 61 41.70 29.07 8.01
C ALA A 61 41.77 28.52 9.45
N ALA A 62 43.00 28.31 9.89
CA ALA A 62 43.40 27.68 11.14
C ALA A 62 43.63 28.69 12.28
N GLY A 63 43.59 28.17 13.52
CA GLY A 63 44.08 28.80 14.75
C GLY A 63 42.97 29.42 15.61
N GLY A 64 42.89 29.22 16.93
CA GLY A 64 43.69 28.49 17.89
C GLY A 64 43.26 28.92 19.32
N GLY A 65 43.31 27.99 20.27
CA GLY A 65 43.51 28.28 21.70
C GLY A 65 42.30 28.65 22.57
N GLY A 66 41.98 27.78 23.54
CA GLY A 66 41.13 28.11 24.69
C GLY A 66 40.66 26.89 25.46
N ARG A 67 41.46 26.42 26.44
CA ARG A 67 41.14 25.31 27.35
C ARG A 67 40.13 25.76 28.42
N SER A 68 39.15 24.93 28.74
CA SER A 68 38.68 24.74 30.12
C SER A 68 38.05 23.37 30.31
N SER A 69 38.61 22.63 31.26
CA SER A 69 38.28 21.29 31.75
C SER A 69 37.00 21.23 32.59
N THR A 70 36.21 20.15 32.46
CA THR A 70 35.59 19.41 33.59
C THR A 70 34.98 18.07 33.14
N GLY A 71 35.50 16.95 33.68
CA GLY A 71 34.75 15.70 33.93
C GLY A 71 34.92 14.56 32.92
N PRO A 72 35.37 13.34 33.33
CA PRO A 72 35.36 12.18 32.45
C PRO A 72 33.92 11.68 32.29
N ARG A 73 33.39 11.69 31.06
CA ARG A 73 32.19 10.92 30.73
C ARG A 73 32.54 9.44 30.87
N SER A 74 31.89 8.76 31.81
CA SER A 74 32.02 7.33 32.05
C SER A 74 31.72 6.56 30.76
N THR A 75 32.73 5.93 30.19
CA THR A 75 32.60 4.90 29.16
C THR A 75 32.14 3.62 29.84
N SER A 76 30.85 3.50 30.15
CA SER A 76 30.30 2.25 30.71
C SER A 76 28.91 1.87 30.21
N ASP A 77 28.38 2.56 29.20
CA ASP A 77 27.01 2.28 28.70
C ASP A 77 26.98 1.33 27.48
N ALA A 78 28.15 0.95 26.95
CA ALA A 78 28.27 0.04 25.79
C ALA A 78 28.45 -1.44 26.18
N SER A 79 28.58 -1.76 27.47
CA SER A 79 28.97 -3.09 27.93
C SER A 79 27.87 -3.89 28.61
N ASN A 80 26.61 -3.42 28.61
CA ASN A 80 25.53 -4.17 29.26
C ASN A 80 25.10 -5.38 28.39
N PRO A 81 25.52 -6.62 28.72
CA PRO A 81 25.21 -7.80 27.91
C PRO A 81 23.72 -8.13 27.95
N GLN A 82 22.97 -7.63 28.95
CA GLN A 82 21.54 -7.82 29.07
C GLN A 82 20.73 -6.92 28.11
N ARG A 83 21.28 -5.78 27.66
CA ARG A 83 20.65 -4.97 26.59
C ARG A 83 20.88 -5.58 25.21
N ILE A 84 22.08 -6.12 24.97
CA ILE A 84 22.43 -6.81 23.73
C ILE A 84 21.65 -8.14 23.64
N ALA A 85 21.47 -8.85 24.77
CA ALA A 85 20.68 -10.08 24.85
C ALA A 85 19.16 -9.87 24.74
N LYS A 86 18.63 -8.66 24.97
CA LYS A 86 17.20 -8.36 24.79
C LYS A 86 16.83 -8.05 23.33
N VAL A 87 17.82 -7.76 22.47
CA VAL A 87 17.61 -7.55 21.02
C VAL A 87 17.52 -8.89 20.27
N THR A 88 17.81 -10.01 20.91
CA THR A 88 17.81 -11.33 20.28
C THR A 88 16.77 -12.26 20.92
N LYS A 89 15.45 -12.06 20.68
CA LYS A 89 14.44 -13.15 20.64
C LYS A 89 12.98 -12.76 20.30
N SER A 90 12.73 -11.96 19.28
CA SER A 90 11.45 -12.04 18.58
C SER A 90 11.74 -12.14 17.10
N LYS A 91 11.23 -13.19 16.45
CA LYS A 91 11.29 -13.31 15.00
C LYS A 91 10.43 -12.17 14.47
N VAL A 92 11.02 -11.26 13.67
CA VAL A 92 10.29 -10.13 13.09
C VAL A 92 9.10 -10.68 12.29
N LYS A 93 7.90 -10.17 12.56
CA LYS A 93 6.68 -10.51 11.81
C LYS A 93 6.37 -9.41 10.80
N ILE A 94 6.23 -9.79 9.54
CA ILE A 94 5.92 -8.89 8.43
C ILE A 94 4.61 -9.35 7.80
N ALA A 95 3.59 -8.49 7.86
CA ALA A 95 2.41 -8.66 7.04
C ALA A 95 2.63 -8.03 5.66
N VAL A 96 2.18 -8.70 4.60
CA VAL A 96 2.21 -8.14 3.24
C VAL A 96 0.78 -8.12 2.70
N ALA A 97 0.26 -6.94 2.37
CA ALA A 97 -1.09 -6.76 1.85
C ALA A 97 -1.07 -6.62 0.31
N GLY A 98 -1.67 -7.59 -0.36
CA GLY A 98 -1.70 -7.74 -1.82
C GLY A 98 -0.74 -8.83 -2.30
N ALA A 99 -1.24 -9.81 -3.04
CA ALA A 99 -0.48 -10.93 -3.60
C ALA A 99 -0.30 -10.83 -5.13
N GLY A 100 -0.20 -9.60 -5.65
CA GLY A 100 0.28 -9.34 -7.01
C GLY A 100 1.80 -9.49 -7.11
N TYR A 101 2.39 -9.11 -8.26
CA TYR A 101 3.83 -9.21 -8.50
C TYR A 101 4.69 -8.60 -7.39
N VAL A 102 4.37 -7.36 -6.98
CA VAL A 102 5.12 -6.66 -5.93
C VAL A 102 5.03 -7.37 -4.58
N GLY A 103 3.81 -7.67 -4.13
CA GLY A 103 3.62 -8.24 -2.81
C GLY A 103 4.13 -9.68 -2.71
N LEU A 104 3.82 -10.54 -3.68
CA LEU A 104 4.26 -11.94 -3.66
C LEU A 104 5.80 -12.06 -3.76
N SER A 105 6.45 -11.28 -4.62
CA SER A 105 7.92 -11.29 -4.73
C SER A 105 8.58 -10.87 -3.41
N LEU A 106 8.11 -9.78 -2.78
CA LEU A 106 8.61 -9.34 -1.48
C LEU A 106 8.31 -10.33 -0.37
N SER A 107 7.12 -10.95 -0.34
CA SER A 107 6.81 -11.98 0.64
C SER A 107 7.80 -13.14 0.57
N LEU A 108 8.08 -13.66 -0.62
CA LEU A 108 9.01 -14.77 -0.80
C LEU A 108 10.45 -14.41 -0.46
N LEU A 109 10.87 -13.18 -0.81
CA LEU A 109 12.18 -12.65 -0.42
C LEU A 109 12.33 -12.56 1.10
N LEU A 110 11.34 -11.98 1.78
CA LEU A 110 11.37 -11.70 3.21
C LEU A 110 11.18 -12.96 4.07
N SER A 111 10.46 -13.97 3.58
CA SER A 111 10.29 -15.29 4.25
C SER A 111 11.61 -16.01 4.52
N ARG A 112 12.72 -15.57 3.91
CA ARG A 112 14.06 -16.10 4.18
C ARG A 112 14.62 -15.69 5.54
N ALA A 113 14.12 -14.61 6.14
CA ALA A 113 14.67 -14.00 7.36
C ALA A 113 13.61 -13.60 8.40
N ALA A 114 12.34 -13.49 8.01
CA ALA A 114 11.24 -13.06 8.86
C ALA A 114 10.09 -14.08 8.85
N GLU A 115 9.19 -13.97 9.81
CA GLU A 115 7.85 -14.56 9.69
C GLU A 115 7.02 -13.66 8.76
N VAL A 116 6.50 -14.23 7.68
CA VAL A 116 5.73 -13.47 6.70
C VAL A 116 4.31 -14.01 6.61
N VAL A 117 3.33 -13.12 6.74
CA VAL A 117 1.92 -13.39 6.50
C VAL A 117 1.46 -12.59 5.29
N LEU A 118 1.11 -13.27 4.21
CA LEU A 118 0.60 -12.69 2.97
C LEU A 118 -0.93 -12.63 3.01
N LEU A 119 -1.46 -11.42 2.92
CA LEU A 119 -2.88 -11.09 2.90
C LEU A 119 -3.33 -10.76 1.48
N ASP A 120 -4.41 -11.37 1.00
CA ASP A 120 -5.11 -10.97 -0.22
C ASP A 120 -6.62 -11.25 -0.07
N ILE A 121 -7.44 -10.56 -0.85
CA ILE A 121 -8.89 -10.80 -0.90
C ILE A 121 -9.24 -12.02 -1.76
N ASP A 122 -8.37 -12.38 -2.71
CA ASP A 122 -8.53 -13.50 -3.62
C ASP A 122 -8.10 -14.82 -2.95
N ARG A 123 -9.09 -15.55 -2.43
CA ARG A 123 -8.88 -16.83 -1.73
C ARG A 123 -8.31 -17.92 -2.64
N GLU A 124 -8.64 -17.90 -3.93
CA GLU A 124 -8.10 -18.89 -4.88
C GLU A 124 -6.60 -18.65 -5.09
N ARG A 125 -6.20 -17.38 -5.25
CA ARG A 125 -4.79 -16.99 -5.33
C ARG A 125 -4.02 -17.43 -4.08
N LEU A 126 -4.56 -17.19 -2.89
CA LEU A 126 -3.93 -17.59 -1.63
C LEU A 126 -3.80 -19.12 -1.50
N ALA A 127 -4.80 -19.87 -1.95
CA ALA A 127 -4.77 -21.33 -1.94
C ALA A 127 -3.68 -21.88 -2.88
N LYS A 128 -3.54 -21.31 -4.09
CA LYS A 128 -2.45 -21.65 -5.02
C LYS A 128 -1.08 -21.41 -4.38
N ILE A 129 -0.88 -20.23 -3.80
CA ILE A 129 0.38 -19.86 -3.13
C ILE A 129 0.72 -20.83 -1.98
N ALA A 130 -0.26 -21.14 -1.11
CA ALA A 130 -0.07 -22.09 -0.01
C ALA A 130 0.32 -23.49 -0.52
N ALA A 131 -0.26 -23.92 -1.65
CA ALA A 131 0.07 -25.17 -2.31
C ALA A 131 1.42 -25.14 -3.07
N GLY A 132 2.10 -24.00 -3.16
CA GLY A 132 3.36 -23.84 -3.90
C GLY A 132 3.16 -23.67 -5.40
N VAL A 133 1.95 -23.33 -5.83
CA VAL A 133 1.61 -23.04 -7.22
C VAL A 133 1.58 -21.53 -7.39
N SER A 134 2.40 -20.99 -8.29
CA SER A 134 2.38 -19.56 -8.58
C SER A 134 1.07 -19.18 -9.28
N PRO A 135 0.39 -18.11 -8.82
CA PRO A 135 -0.73 -17.51 -9.56
C PRO A 135 -0.27 -16.51 -10.63
N LEU A 136 1.04 -16.24 -10.71
CA LEU A 136 1.69 -15.29 -11.62
C LEU A 136 2.61 -16.04 -12.57
N GLN A 137 2.76 -15.54 -13.79
CA GLN A 137 3.68 -16.10 -14.77
C GLN A 137 5.07 -15.50 -14.57
N ASP A 138 5.86 -16.11 -13.68
CA ASP A 138 7.19 -15.65 -13.29
C ASP A 138 8.02 -16.87 -12.83
N LYS A 139 9.13 -17.13 -13.52
CA LYS A 139 9.91 -18.37 -13.34
C LYS A 139 10.61 -18.40 -11.98
N GLU A 140 11.06 -17.25 -11.51
CA GLU A 140 11.74 -17.09 -10.23
C GLU A 140 10.76 -17.28 -9.07
N ILE A 141 9.56 -16.71 -9.15
CA ILE A 141 8.48 -16.93 -8.18
C ILE A 141 8.07 -18.41 -8.15
N GLU A 142 7.86 -19.02 -9.31
CA GLU A 142 7.54 -20.46 -9.43
C GLU A 142 8.63 -21.33 -8.76
N ALA A 143 9.90 -21.06 -9.04
CA ALA A 143 11.02 -21.80 -8.47
C ALA A 143 11.13 -21.64 -6.95
N VAL A 144 10.90 -20.44 -6.41
CA VAL A 144 10.96 -20.20 -4.96
C VAL A 144 9.75 -20.79 -4.23
N LEU A 145 8.55 -20.71 -4.81
CA LEU A 145 7.34 -21.30 -4.22
C LEU A 145 7.38 -22.82 -4.14
N ALA A 146 8.15 -23.48 -5.03
CA ALA A 146 8.34 -24.92 -4.98
C ALA A 146 8.91 -25.40 -3.63
N ASP A 147 9.72 -24.58 -2.95
CA ASP A 147 10.25 -24.86 -1.61
C ASP A 147 9.23 -24.47 -0.50
N PRO A 148 8.63 -25.43 0.22
CA PRO A 148 7.68 -25.14 1.28
C PRO A 148 8.26 -24.29 2.41
N ALA A 149 9.57 -24.36 2.67
CA ALA A 149 10.23 -23.58 3.71
C ALA A 149 10.35 -22.09 3.35
N ARG A 150 10.08 -21.70 2.11
CA ARG A 150 10.11 -20.32 1.62
C ARG A 150 8.73 -19.68 1.52
N ARG A 151 7.66 -20.45 1.68
CA ARG A 151 6.29 -19.94 1.51
C ARG A 151 5.89 -19.07 2.69
N PRO A 152 5.29 -17.90 2.46
CA PRO A 152 4.64 -17.16 3.53
C PRO A 152 3.39 -17.93 4.00
N THR A 153 2.97 -17.69 5.24
CA THR A 153 1.60 -18.04 5.65
C THR A 153 0.63 -17.17 4.87
N THR A 154 -0.48 -17.72 4.39
CA THR A 154 -1.49 -16.95 3.65
C THR A 154 -2.77 -16.80 4.44
N THR A 155 -3.45 -15.66 4.32
CA THR A 155 -4.76 -15.43 4.92
C THR A 155 -5.57 -14.43 4.10
N ALA A 156 -6.90 -14.50 4.21
CA ALA A 156 -7.81 -13.47 3.69
C ALA A 156 -8.39 -12.61 4.83
N ASP A 157 -7.93 -12.83 6.06
CA ASP A 157 -8.37 -12.12 7.25
C ASP A 157 -7.32 -11.08 7.69
N PRO A 158 -7.62 -9.77 7.59
CA PRO A 158 -6.71 -8.71 8.01
C PRO A 158 -6.32 -8.79 9.49
N ALA A 159 -7.24 -9.20 10.39
CA ALA A 159 -6.94 -9.27 11.81
C ALA A 159 -5.85 -10.31 12.07
N VAL A 160 -5.94 -11.48 11.44
CA VAL A 160 -4.91 -12.53 11.51
C VAL A 160 -3.58 -12.07 10.91
N ALA A 161 -3.63 -11.35 9.78
CA ALA A 161 -2.42 -10.87 9.13
C ALA A 161 -1.66 -9.86 9.98
N TYR A 162 -2.38 -8.90 10.58
CA TYR A 162 -1.79 -7.75 11.25
C TYR A 162 -1.48 -7.99 12.74
N ASP A 163 -2.14 -8.96 13.39
CA ASP A 163 -1.90 -9.27 14.80
C ASP A 163 -0.41 -9.49 15.09
N GLY A 164 0.18 -8.65 15.95
CA GLY A 164 1.60 -8.71 16.30
C GLY A 164 2.59 -8.43 15.16
N ALA A 165 2.18 -7.80 14.05
CA ALA A 165 3.08 -7.43 12.97
C ALA A 165 3.99 -6.25 13.39
N ASP A 166 5.30 -6.37 13.15
CA ASP A 166 6.26 -5.28 13.31
C ASP A 166 6.23 -4.33 12.11
N PHE A 167 6.05 -4.91 10.92
CA PHE A 167 5.96 -4.19 9.66
C PHE A 167 4.75 -4.65 8.86
N VAL A 168 4.11 -3.71 8.15
CA VAL A 168 3.10 -4.02 7.15
C VAL A 168 3.50 -3.43 5.80
N VAL A 169 3.81 -4.30 4.84
CA VAL A 169 4.11 -3.92 3.47
C VAL A 169 2.80 -3.80 2.69
N VAL A 170 2.52 -2.62 2.12
CA VAL A 170 1.30 -2.37 1.35
C VAL A 170 1.61 -2.40 -0.14
N ALA A 171 1.13 -3.42 -0.83
CA ALA A 171 1.35 -3.70 -2.25
C ALA A 171 0.02 -3.96 -2.98
N THR A 172 -1.05 -3.28 -2.55
CA THR A 172 -2.38 -3.37 -3.17
C THR A 172 -2.44 -2.59 -4.49
N PRO A 173 -3.34 -2.96 -5.42
CA PRO A 173 -3.49 -2.26 -6.70
C PRO A 173 -3.83 -0.78 -6.51
N THR A 174 -3.23 0.06 -7.34
CA THR A 174 -3.56 1.48 -7.45
C THR A 174 -3.63 1.87 -8.91
N ASN A 175 -4.66 2.62 -9.30
CA ASN A 175 -4.91 2.96 -10.70
C ASN A 175 -4.86 4.47 -10.90
N TYR A 176 -4.12 4.91 -11.91
CA TYR A 176 -4.14 6.29 -12.35
C TYR A 176 -5.16 6.46 -13.48
N ALA A 177 -6.11 7.36 -13.30
CA ALA A 177 -7.05 7.80 -14.32
C ALA A 177 -6.55 9.10 -14.93
N PRO A 178 -5.85 9.06 -16.09
CA PRO A 178 -5.21 10.24 -16.67
C PRO A 178 -6.23 11.32 -17.06
N ASP A 179 -7.42 10.91 -17.53
CA ASP A 179 -8.47 11.82 -17.98
C ASP A 179 -9.06 12.67 -16.84
N LEU A 180 -9.00 12.15 -15.61
CA LEU A 180 -9.50 12.81 -14.41
C LEU A 180 -8.37 13.42 -13.57
N ASN A 181 -7.11 13.24 -13.99
CA ASN A 181 -5.91 13.49 -13.19
C ASN A 181 -6.05 12.96 -11.75
N TYR A 182 -6.65 11.77 -11.63
CA TYR A 182 -7.03 11.18 -10.35
C TYR A 182 -6.28 9.86 -10.15
N PHE A 183 -5.78 9.66 -8.94
CA PHE A 183 -5.08 8.45 -8.55
C PHE A 183 -5.94 7.74 -7.51
N ASP A 184 -6.50 6.58 -7.86
CA ASP A 184 -7.29 5.79 -6.93
C ASP A 184 -6.37 5.06 -5.94
N THR A 185 -6.33 5.60 -4.73
CA THR A 185 -5.59 5.07 -3.58
C THR A 185 -6.47 4.36 -2.56
N SER A 186 -7.75 4.13 -2.87
CA SER A 186 -8.74 3.60 -1.92
C SER A 186 -8.31 2.29 -1.25
N THR A 187 -7.63 1.40 -1.99
CA THR A 187 -7.13 0.13 -1.45
C THR A 187 -6.01 0.34 -0.43
N VAL A 188 -5.08 1.25 -0.71
CA VAL A 188 -3.97 1.60 0.18
C VAL A 188 -4.50 2.27 1.45
N GLU A 189 -5.44 3.19 1.29
CA GLU A 189 -6.10 3.87 2.42
C GLU A 189 -6.87 2.88 3.30
N SER A 190 -7.57 1.91 2.69
CA SER A 190 -8.26 0.85 3.43
C SER A 190 -7.27 0.02 4.27
N VAL A 191 -6.14 -0.38 3.69
CA VAL A 191 -5.11 -1.13 4.42
C VAL A 191 -4.53 -0.29 5.55
N ILE A 192 -4.21 0.99 5.33
CA ILE A 192 -3.68 1.87 6.40
C ILE A 192 -4.67 1.98 7.56
N ARG A 193 -5.96 2.16 7.27
CA ARG A 193 -7.02 2.17 8.30
C ARG A 193 -7.05 0.87 9.08
N ASP A 194 -7.03 -0.27 8.40
CA ASP A 194 -7.12 -1.58 9.03
C ASP A 194 -5.86 -1.84 9.89
N VAL A 195 -4.66 -1.52 9.40
CA VAL A 195 -3.43 -1.63 10.18
C VAL A 195 -3.45 -0.71 11.41
N THR A 196 -3.92 0.52 11.27
CA THR A 196 -4.03 1.45 12.41
C THR A 196 -4.98 0.92 13.49
N ALA A 197 -5.99 0.14 13.11
CA ALA A 197 -6.94 -0.46 14.04
C ALA A 197 -6.39 -1.74 14.71
N TRP A 198 -5.73 -2.61 13.95
CA TRP A 198 -5.31 -3.94 14.41
C TRP A 198 -3.85 -4.01 14.91
N ALA A 199 -2.98 -3.14 14.39
CA ALA A 199 -1.55 -3.11 14.69
C ALA A 199 -1.02 -1.66 14.70
N PRO A 200 -1.49 -0.79 15.61
CA PRO A 200 -1.16 0.64 15.62
C PRO A 200 0.33 0.95 15.77
N GLU A 201 1.09 0.03 16.39
CA GLU A 201 2.55 0.16 16.58
C GLU A 201 3.35 -0.27 15.34
N ALA A 202 2.73 -0.95 14.37
CA ALA A 202 3.42 -1.46 13.20
C ALA A 202 3.91 -0.33 12.29
N THR A 203 5.08 -0.52 11.69
CA THR A 203 5.55 0.37 10.62
C THR A 203 4.95 -0.03 9.29
N ILE A 204 4.13 0.85 8.72
CA ILE A 204 3.52 0.68 7.40
C ILE A 204 4.54 1.12 6.34
N VAL A 205 4.87 0.22 5.41
CA VAL A 205 5.77 0.47 4.28
C VAL A 205 4.96 0.34 2.98
N ILE A 206 4.63 1.47 2.38
CA ILE A 206 3.88 1.51 1.13
C ILE A 206 4.85 1.24 -0.02
N LYS A 207 4.53 0.19 -0.78
CA LYS A 207 5.18 -0.21 -2.03
C LYS A 207 4.32 0.09 -3.26
N SER A 208 3.00 0.14 -3.09
CA SER A 208 2.06 0.62 -4.11
C SER A 208 2.48 2.00 -4.61
N THR A 209 2.34 2.25 -5.91
CA THR A 209 2.58 3.59 -6.46
C THR A 209 1.52 4.53 -5.87
N ILE A 210 1.94 5.70 -5.41
CA ILE A 210 1.06 6.68 -4.75
C ILE A 210 1.43 8.10 -5.20
N PRO A 211 0.48 9.05 -5.17
CA PRO A 211 0.78 10.43 -5.55
C PRO A 211 1.72 11.11 -4.54
N VAL A 212 2.44 12.14 -5.00
CA VAL A 212 3.29 12.96 -4.14
C VAL A 212 2.44 13.60 -3.02
N GLY A 213 2.96 13.58 -1.79
CA GLY A 213 2.25 14.10 -0.61
C GLY A 213 1.27 13.12 0.03
N PHE A 214 1.04 11.94 -0.57
CA PHE A 214 0.12 10.93 -0.01
C PHE A 214 0.50 10.50 1.41
N THR A 215 1.78 10.17 1.65
CA THR A 215 2.24 9.74 2.98
C THR A 215 2.05 10.81 4.05
N GLU A 216 2.34 12.07 3.73
CA GLU A 216 2.14 13.19 4.64
C GLU A 216 0.65 13.37 4.99
N ARG A 217 -0.23 13.26 3.99
CA ARG A 217 -1.68 13.28 4.20
C ARG A 217 -2.13 12.15 5.13
N MET A 218 -1.71 10.91 4.86
CA MET A 218 -2.08 9.74 5.68
C MET A 218 -1.58 9.86 7.12
N ARG A 219 -0.33 10.30 7.32
CA ARG A 219 0.22 10.51 8.68
C ARG A 219 -0.62 11.50 9.49
N ARG A 220 -1.08 12.58 8.85
CA ARG A 220 -1.95 13.59 9.49
C ARG A 220 -3.34 13.03 9.79
N GLU A 221 -3.97 12.35 8.83
CA GLU A 221 -5.32 11.79 8.98
C GLU A 221 -5.38 10.69 10.06
N HIS A 222 -4.32 9.89 10.19
CA HIS A 222 -4.22 8.79 11.15
C HIS A 222 -3.43 9.14 12.42
N ALA A 223 -2.99 10.40 12.58
CA ALA A 223 -2.20 10.88 13.72
C ALA A 223 -0.99 9.97 14.07
N THR A 224 -0.26 9.49 13.05
CA THR A 224 0.88 8.57 13.21
C THR A 224 2.08 8.99 12.38
N THR A 225 3.28 8.65 12.83
CA THR A 225 4.53 8.82 12.06
C THR A 225 4.97 7.54 11.33
N ASN A 226 4.30 6.42 11.58
CA ASN A 226 4.76 5.07 11.21
C ASN A 226 4.44 4.68 9.76
N ILE A 227 4.11 5.64 8.89
CA ILE A 227 3.79 5.40 7.48
C ILE A 227 4.96 5.85 6.62
N LEU A 228 5.59 4.93 5.92
CA LEU A 228 6.73 5.16 5.03
C LEU A 228 6.34 4.84 3.58
N PHE A 229 6.94 5.54 2.63
CA PHE A 229 6.92 5.14 1.23
C PHE A 229 8.31 4.61 0.85
N SER A 230 8.35 3.45 0.22
CA SER A 230 9.55 2.87 -0.35
C SER A 230 9.19 2.45 -1.76
N PRO A 231 9.63 3.18 -2.81
CA PRO A 231 9.25 2.88 -4.17
C PRO A 231 9.69 1.48 -4.58
N GLU A 232 9.08 1.00 -5.66
CA GLU A 232 9.35 -0.30 -6.26
C GLU A 232 9.60 -0.14 -7.76
N PHE A 233 10.51 -0.94 -8.32
CA PHE A 233 11.02 -0.84 -9.70
C PHE A 233 11.14 -2.20 -10.44
N LEU A 234 10.59 -3.28 -9.87
CA LEU A 234 10.47 -4.60 -10.52
C LEU A 234 9.72 -4.52 -11.85
N ARG A 235 10.08 -5.41 -12.77
CA ARG A 235 9.65 -5.41 -14.18
C ARG A 235 9.00 -6.73 -14.55
#